data_AF-A0A8S2TP68-F1
#
_entry.id   AF-A0A8S2TP68-F1
#
_cell.length_a   1.000
_cell.length_b   1.000
_cell.length_c   1.000
_cell.angle_alpha   90.00
_cell.angle_beta   90.00
_cell.angle_gamma   90.00
#
_symmetry.space_group_name_H-M   'P 1'
#
loop_
_entity.id
_entity.type
_entity.pdbx_description
1 polymer ?
#
loop_
_entity_poly.entity_id
_entity_poly.type
_entity_poly.pdbx_seq_one_letter_code
_entity_poly.pdbx_strand_id
1 'polypeptide(L)'
;ALDLFEQIHLNFDSVTYTVVFNACAGLGNDRAIKIGRKLLDEMPENYRNDVVVLNSAMDMLMKFGDVQSAERIFRSNKKKTIITYGALMK
;
A
#
# COMPACT_ATOMS: atom_id res chain seq x y z
N ALA A 1 6.76 4.41 -12.73
CA ALA A 1 5.93 4.72 -11.54
C ALA A 1 6.79 5.21 -10.38
N LEU A 2 7.76 4.42 -9.90
CA LEU A 2 8.60 4.83 -8.76
C LEU A 2 9.53 6.03 -9.06
N ASP A 3 10.13 6.08 -10.25
CA ASP A 3 10.97 7.24 -10.62
C ASP A 3 10.14 8.52 -10.80
N LEU A 4 8.87 8.39 -11.19
CA LEU A 4 7.91 9.50 -11.26
C LEU A 4 7.51 9.96 -9.84
N PHE A 5 7.36 9.02 -8.91
CA PHE A 5 7.04 9.31 -7.51
C PHE A 5 8.14 10.14 -6.83
N GLU A 6 9.42 9.84 -7.09
CA GLU A 6 10.54 10.60 -6.51
C GLU A 6 10.66 12.03 -7.05
N GLN A 7 10.12 12.31 -8.24
CA GLN A 7 10.24 13.61 -8.91
C GLN A 7 9.06 14.55 -8.65
N ILE A 8 7.97 14.06 -8.05
CA ILE A 8 6.71 14.79 -7.94
C ILE A 8 6.46 15.28 -6.50
N HIS A 9 6.33 16.60 -6.32
CA HIS A 9 5.71 17.23 -5.14
C HIS A 9 4.21 17.52 -5.43
N LEU A 10 3.38 16.49 -5.56
CA LEU A 10 1.93 16.65 -5.77
C LEU A 10 1.13 16.00 -4.66
N ASN A 11 -0.04 16.58 -4.39
CA ASN A 11 -1.11 15.94 -3.63
C ASN A 11 -1.51 14.64 -4.33
N PHE A 12 -1.05 13.51 -3.81
CA PHE A 12 -1.43 12.20 -4.32
C PHE A 12 -2.90 11.89 -4.01
N ASP A 13 -3.60 11.36 -5.02
CA ASP A 13 -4.94 10.81 -4.87
C ASP A 13 -4.91 9.28 -4.65
N SER A 14 -6.07 8.69 -4.38
CA SER A 14 -6.18 7.25 -4.08
C SER A 14 -5.68 6.36 -5.22
N VAL A 15 -5.86 6.81 -6.46
CA VAL A 15 -5.36 6.10 -7.65
C VAL A 15 -3.84 6.06 -7.64
N THR A 16 -3.20 7.19 -7.34
CA THR A 16 -1.75 7.30 -7.30
C THR A 16 -1.15 6.38 -6.23
N TYR A 17 -1.69 6.38 -5.00
CA TYR A 17 -1.26 5.45 -3.96
C TYR A 17 -1.37 4.00 -4.42
N THR A 18 -2.52 3.63 -4.99
CA THR A 18 -2.79 2.26 -5.45
C THR A 18 -1.79 1.80 -6.52
N VAL A 19 -1.51 2.65 -7.50
CA VAL A 19 -0.56 2.35 -8.58
C VAL A 19 0.86 2.18 -8.04
N VAL A 20 1.28 3.05 -7.11
CA VAL A 20 2.62 2.97 -6.52
C VAL A 20 2.76 1.69 -5.68
N PHE A 21 1.78 1.37 -4.82
CA PHE A 21 1.84 0.14 -4.02
C PHE A 21 1.87 -1.11 -4.90
N ASN A 22 1.04 -1.19 -5.94
CA ASN A 22 1.05 -2.31 -6.88
C ASN A 22 2.39 -2.42 -7.65
N ALA A 23 2.98 -1.28 -8.04
CA ALA A 23 4.29 -1.27 -8.68
C ALA A 23 5.39 -1.78 -7.73
N CYS A 24 5.37 -1.34 -6.46
CA CYS A 24 6.30 -1.83 -5.45
C CYS A 24 6.15 -3.35 -5.25
N ALA A 25 4.90 -3.81 -5.14
CA ALA A 25 4.54 -5.22 -4.98
C ALA A 25 5.04 -6.09 -6.15
N GLY A 26 5.01 -5.57 -7.39
CA GLY A 26 5.50 -6.26 -8.57
C GLY A 26 7.02 -6.24 -8.73
N LEU A 27 7.70 -5.20 -8.24
CA LEU A 27 9.16 -5.07 -8.36
C LEU A 27 9.94 -5.94 -7.37
N GLY A 28 9.38 -6.20 -6.19
CA GLY A 28 9.92 -7.18 -5.24
C GLY A 28 11.36 -6.94 -4.77
N ASN A 29 11.87 -5.71 -4.86
CA ASN A 29 13.24 -5.35 -4.48
C ASN A 29 13.31 -4.37 -3.29
N ASP A 30 14.50 -4.25 -2.68
CA ASP A 30 14.73 -3.42 -1.50
C ASP A 30 14.39 -1.94 -1.67
N ARG A 31 14.53 -1.41 -2.89
CA ARG A 31 14.17 -0.01 -3.19
C ARG A 31 12.66 0.16 -3.13
N ALA A 32 11.90 -0.77 -3.70
CA ALA A 32 10.46 -0.74 -3.73
C ALA A 32 9.83 -0.79 -2.33
N ILE A 33 10.32 -1.65 -1.43
CA ILE A 33 9.77 -1.70 -0.05
C ILE A 33 10.06 -0.41 0.73
N LYS A 34 11.24 0.21 0.54
CA LYS A 34 11.57 1.48 1.19
C LYS A 34 10.63 2.61 0.75
N ILE A 35 10.37 2.71 -0.55
CA ILE A 35 9.43 3.69 -1.12
C ILE A 35 8.01 3.41 -0.62
N GLY A 36 7.58 2.15 -0.67
CA GLY A 36 6.25 1.74 -0.21
C GLY A 36 6.00 2.05 1.26
N ARG A 37 6.97 1.80 2.15
CA ARG A 37 6.85 2.14 3.57
C ARG A 37 6.79 3.64 3.80
N LYS A 38 7.69 4.40 3.16
CA LYS A 38 7.66 5.87 3.25
C LYS A 38 6.29 6.43 2.84
N LEU A 39 5.76 5.93 1.72
CA LEU A 39 4.44 6.32 1.24
C LEU A 39 3.34 5.99 2.24
N LEU A 40 3.40 4.81 2.87
CA LEU A 40 2.43 4.38 3.87
C LEU A 40 2.51 5.23 5.16
N ASP A 41 3.70 5.63 5.57
CA ASP A 41 3.93 6.45 6.77
C ASP A 41 3.45 7.90 6.54
N GLU A 42 3.73 8.46 5.36
CA GLU A 42 3.33 9.81 4.95
C GLU A 42 1.87 9.90 4.47
N MET A 43 1.16 8.77 4.37
CA MET A 43 -0.19 8.71 3.83
C MET A 43 -1.21 9.49 4.70
N PRO A 44 -1.94 10.46 4.12
CA PRO A 44 -3.02 11.19 4.80
C PRO A 44 -4.15 10.28 5.32
N GLU A 45 -4.79 10.69 6.42
CA GLU A 45 -5.86 9.93 7.08
C GLU A 45 -7.09 9.65 6.19
N ASN A 46 -7.39 10.51 5.23
CA ASN A 46 -8.48 10.28 4.29
C ASN A 46 -8.26 9.05 3.41
N TYR A 47 -7.00 8.70 3.10
CA TYR A 47 -6.66 7.49 2.33
C TYR A 47 -6.45 6.26 3.22
N ARG A 48 -6.24 6.45 4.53
CA ARG A 48 -6.19 5.35 5.53
C ARG A 48 -7.54 4.67 5.76
N ASN A 49 -8.62 5.16 5.16
CA ASN A 49 -9.94 4.53 5.16
C ASN A 49 -10.39 4.06 3.76
N ASP A 50 -9.58 4.29 2.73
CA ASP A 50 -9.87 3.84 1.37
C ASP A 50 -9.48 2.37 1.24
N VAL A 51 -10.49 1.51 1.07
CA VAL A 51 -10.32 0.05 1.00
C VAL A 51 -9.43 -0.37 -0.17
N VAL A 52 -9.48 0.35 -1.30
CA VAL A 52 -8.67 0.02 -2.48
C VAL A 52 -7.20 0.30 -2.18
N VAL A 53 -6.92 1.48 -1.62
CA VAL A 53 -5.56 1.89 -1.23
C VAL A 53 -4.99 0.92 -0.19
N LEU A 54 -5.73 0.65 0.89
CA LEU A 54 -5.28 -0.27 1.93
C LEU A 54 -5.03 -1.69 1.42
N ASN A 55 -5.88 -2.20 0.52
CA ASN A 55 -5.69 -3.53 -0.06
C ASN A 55 -4.42 -3.60 -0.90
N SER A 56 -4.11 -2.57 -1.69
CA SER A 56 -2.85 -2.52 -2.46
C SER A 56 -1.62 -2.41 -1.56
N ALA A 57 -1.70 -1.64 -0.47
CA ALA A 57 -0.64 -1.57 0.54
C ALA A 57 -0.42 -2.92 1.24
N MET A 58 -1.50 -3.64 1.57
CA MET A 58 -1.41 -4.99 2.15
C MET A 58 -0.80 -6.00 1.17
N ASP A 59 -1.23 -6.03 -0.09
CA ASP A 59 -0.65 -6.91 -1.13
C ASP A 59 0.86 -6.66 -1.28
N MET A 60 1.28 -5.39 -1.28
CA MET A 60 2.69 -5.03 -1.25
C MET A 60 3.41 -5.60 -0.02
N LEU A 61 2.90 -5.35 1.19
CA LEU A 61 3.54 -5.83 2.43
C LEU A 61 3.63 -7.36 2.48
N MET A 62 2.59 -8.08 2.06
CA MET A 62 2.57 -9.54 1.98
C MET A 62 3.66 -10.07 1.03
N LYS A 63 3.81 -9.48 -0.16
CA LYS A 63 4.85 -9.89 -1.13
C LYS A 63 6.27 -9.59 -0.66
N PHE A 64 6.47 -8.62 0.24
CA PHE A 64 7.74 -8.38 0.90
C PHE A 64 7.92 -9.17 2.21
N GLY A 65 6.97 -10.05 2.55
CA GLY A 65 7.02 -10.90 3.75
C GLY A 65 6.71 -10.17 5.07
N ASP A 66 6.27 -8.90 5.05
CA ASP A 66 5.85 -8.18 6.25
C ASP A 66 4.37 -8.42 6.57
N VAL A 67 4.09 -9.67 6.91
CA VAL A 67 2.75 -10.15 7.25
C VAL A 67 2.20 -9.43 8.48
N GLN A 68 3.06 -9.10 9.46
CA GLN A 68 2.63 -8.43 10.69
C GLN A 68 2.08 -7.02 10.43
N SER A 69 2.73 -6.24 9.57
CA SER A 69 2.22 -4.92 9.20
C SER A 69 0.96 -5.02 8.34
N ALA A 70 0.89 -6.00 7.42
CA ALA A 70 -0.32 -6.24 6.63
C ALA A 70 -1.52 -6.58 7.54
N GLU A 71 -1.33 -7.46 8.52
CA GLU A 71 -2.35 -7.79 9.52
C GLU A 71 -2.76 -6.58 10.36
N ARG A 72 -1.81 -5.72 10.75
CA ARG A 72 -2.11 -4.51 11.52
C ARG A 72 -3.06 -3.60 10.74
N ILE A 73 -2.77 -3.38 9.45
CA ILE A 73 -3.63 -2.59 8.55
C ILE A 73 -5.01 -3.23 8.41
N PHE A 74 -5.08 -4.54 8.23
CA PHE A 74 -6.32 -5.28 8.14
C PHE A 74 -7.19 -5.12 9.40
N ARG A 75 -6.57 -5.21 10.58
CA ARG A 75 -7.25 -5.07 11.87
C ARG A 75 -7.74 -3.65 12.09
N SER A 76 -6.93 -2.65 11.77
CA SER A 76 -7.31 -1.23 11.89
C SER A 76 -8.38 -0.79 10.89
N ASN A 77 -8.54 -1.50 9.76
CA ASN A 77 -9.55 -1.17 8.78
C ASN A 77 -10.98 -1.43 9.33
N LYS A 78 -11.76 -0.36 9.47
CA LYS A 78 -13.16 -0.38 9.94
C LYS A 78 -14.12 -0.97 8.89
N LYS A 79 -13.77 -0.95 7.60
CA LYS A 79 -14.56 -1.51 6.49
C LYS A 79 -13.81 -2.67 5.83
N LYS A 80 -14.09 -3.89 6.28
CA LYS A 80 -13.54 -5.12 5.68
C LYS A 80 -14.45 -5.60 4.56
N THR A 81 -13.94 -5.74 3.33
CA THR A 81 -14.68 -6.32 2.19
C THR A 81 -14.09 -7.68 1.81
N ILE A 82 -14.76 -8.44 0.92
CA ILE A 82 -14.23 -9.71 0.37
C ILE A 82 -12.82 -9.52 -0.21
N ILE A 83 -12.57 -8.36 -0.82
CA ILE A 83 -11.26 -8.00 -1.39
C ILE A 83 -10.20 -7.86 -0.27
N THR A 84 -10.58 -7.33 0.89
CA THR A 84 -9.69 -7.21 2.06
C THR A 84 -9.24 -8.57 2.61
N TYR A 85 -10.14 -9.57 2.63
CA TYR A 85 -9.78 -10.94 3.01
C TYR A 85 -8.86 -11.61 1.97
N GLY A 86 -9.16 -11.43 0.68
CA GLY A 86 -8.34 -11.98 -0.40
C GLY A 86 -6.91 -11.40 -0.46
N ALA A 87 -6.71 -10.16 0.01
CA ALA A 87 -5.38 -9.55 0.09
C ALA A 87 -4.48 -10.19 1.17
N LEU A 88 -5.04 -10.65 2.29
CA LEU A 88 -4.26 -11.33 3.35
C LEU A 88 -3.94 -12.79 3.05
N MET A 89 -4.71 -13.45 2.18
CA MET A 89 -4.54 -14.87 1.87
C MET A 89 -3.55 -15.14 0.71
N LYS A 90 -2.99 -14.09 0.12
CA LYS A 90 -2.03 -14.17 -0.98
C LYS A 90 -0.60 -14.41 -0.52
#